data_AF-A0A7S0WY49-F1
#
_entry.id   AF-A0A7S0WY49-F1
#
_cell.length_a   1.000
_cell.length_b   1.000
_cell.length_c   1.000
_cell.angle_alpha   90.00
_cell.angle_beta   90.00
_cell.angle_gamma   90.00
#
_symmetry.space_group_name_H-M   'P 1'
#
loop_
_entity.id
_entity.type
_entity.pdbx_description
1 polymer ?
#
loop_
_entity_poly.entity_id
_entity_poly.type
_entity_poly.pdbx_seq_one_letter_code
_entity_poly.pdbx_strand_id
1 'polypeptide(L)'
;DDNAGGDEGGAADDNGAAAGAEQDGEDVFVPAKCNVAFGSAHDGWAFTVDQFAGMYAEKLGCKPEALTRVLWGDYTFSPKDKRVVRLRRRGGDAKGAKPMFVQFVLEAIWRAYSACEPGADVAGVLGQIVKSRGLGGQVPARALEHPEPKQALRAVMRAWVPLSEAVLAMAVVHMPSPPAAAPTRVPRLLGGKPGEVPRELAAALPEDALVALRAAEAAVACSDSDPGAPLVVYVSKMVAVPFSSLPRQPGEPAPANATDEVFLAFGRVYSGVVHDGQL
;
A
#
# COMPACT_ATOMS: atom_id res chain seq x y z
N ASP A 1 -59.36 -46.24 -5.12
CA ASP A 1 -60.33 -45.19 -5.43
C ASP A 1 -60.53 -44.28 -4.24
N ASP A 2 -60.45 -42.98 -4.53
CA ASP A 2 -61.02 -41.82 -3.84
C ASP A 2 -60.47 -41.33 -2.47
N ASN A 3 -59.42 -40.51 -2.59
CA ASN A 3 -59.36 -39.05 -2.40
C ASN A 3 -60.09 -38.31 -1.25
N ALA A 4 -59.42 -37.22 -0.83
CA ALA A 4 -59.77 -36.02 -0.05
C ALA A 4 -59.56 -36.09 1.48
N GLY A 5 -58.89 -35.14 2.15
CA GLY A 5 -58.26 -33.87 1.76
C GLY A 5 -57.90 -33.03 3.02
N GLY A 6 -56.98 -32.07 2.87
CA GLY A 6 -56.67 -30.96 3.81
C GLY A 6 -55.64 -31.30 4.90
N ASP A 7 -54.81 -30.39 5.40
CA ASP A 7 -54.34 -29.03 5.08
C ASP A 7 -53.08 -28.83 5.96
N GLU A 8 -52.38 -27.72 5.77
CA GLU A 8 -51.40 -27.08 6.66
C GLU A 8 -49.91 -27.35 6.38
N GLY A 9 -49.32 -26.35 5.74
CA GLY A 9 -48.45 -25.45 6.49
C GLY A 9 -47.01 -25.90 6.68
N GLY A 10 -46.13 -25.42 5.81
CA GLY A 10 -44.70 -25.67 5.88
C GLY A 10 -44.06 -25.22 7.19
N ALA A 11 -43.24 -26.10 7.74
CA ALA A 11 -42.05 -25.77 8.51
C ALA A 11 -41.07 -26.94 8.30
N ALA A 12 -40.25 -26.83 7.25
CA ALA A 12 -39.11 -27.72 7.06
C ALA A 12 -37.85 -26.92 7.40
N ASP A 13 -37.15 -27.45 8.39
CA ASP A 13 -35.83 -27.07 8.86
C ASP A 13 -34.86 -26.79 7.70
N ASP A 14 -34.06 -25.73 7.85
CA ASP A 14 -32.66 -25.85 7.46
C ASP A 14 -31.76 -25.44 8.62
N ASN A 15 -30.83 -26.34 8.83
CA ASN A 15 -30.08 -26.58 10.03
C ASN A 15 -28.71 -25.92 9.87
N GLY A 16 -28.25 -25.24 10.92
CA GLY A 16 -26.84 -24.99 11.21
C GLY A 16 -25.91 -24.56 10.06
N ALA A 17 -25.59 -23.28 10.02
CA ALA A 17 -24.26 -22.85 9.58
C ALA A 17 -23.76 -21.71 10.47
N ALA A 18 -22.90 -22.11 11.39
CA ALA A 18 -21.79 -21.34 11.93
C ALA A 18 -22.12 -19.97 12.55
N ALA A 19 -22.27 -20.00 13.87
CA ALA A 19 -21.61 -19.03 14.73
C ALA A 19 -20.08 -19.09 14.49
N GLY A 20 -19.66 -18.47 13.40
CA GLY A 20 -18.30 -18.05 13.14
C GLY A 20 -18.41 -16.56 12.87
N ALA A 21 -18.41 -15.75 13.93
CA ALA A 21 -18.08 -14.35 13.78
C ALA A 21 -16.61 -14.30 13.35
N GLU A 22 -16.38 -14.46 12.06
CA GLU A 22 -15.10 -14.18 11.42
C GLU A 22 -14.76 -12.74 11.79
N GLN A 23 -13.74 -12.57 12.63
CA GLN A 23 -12.98 -11.32 12.72
C GLN A 23 -12.14 -11.10 11.45
N ASP A 24 -12.57 -11.60 10.29
CA ASP A 24 -11.86 -11.51 9.00
C ASP A 24 -12.27 -10.26 8.19
N GLY A 25 -12.81 -9.24 8.87
CA GLY A 25 -13.32 -8.01 8.25
C GLY A 25 -12.35 -6.82 8.19
N GLU A 26 -11.25 -6.85 8.94
CA GLU A 26 -10.32 -5.70 9.03
C GLU A 26 -9.34 -5.64 7.83
N ASP A 27 -8.89 -6.79 7.31
CA ASP A 27 -7.87 -6.89 6.25
C ASP A 27 -8.44 -6.99 4.83
N VAL A 28 -9.65 -6.47 4.58
CA VAL A 28 -10.22 -6.51 3.23
C VAL A 28 -9.64 -5.36 2.38
N PHE A 29 -8.91 -5.74 1.32
CA PHE A 29 -8.48 -4.84 0.26
C PHE A 29 -9.68 -4.30 -0.52
N VAL A 30 -9.96 -3.01 -0.35
CA VAL A 30 -11.08 -2.32 -0.98
C VAL A 30 -10.59 -0.99 -1.54
N PRO A 31 -10.62 -0.77 -2.87
CA PRO A 31 -10.13 0.48 -3.46
C PRO A 31 -10.75 1.76 -2.89
N ALA A 32 -12.02 1.73 -2.48
CA ALA A 32 -12.69 2.85 -1.82
C ALA A 32 -12.15 3.19 -0.42
N LYS A 33 -11.41 2.27 0.22
CA LYS A 33 -10.64 2.50 1.47
C LYS A 33 -9.22 3.01 1.18
N CYS A 34 -8.84 3.18 -0.08
CA CYS A 34 -7.52 3.60 -0.53
C CYS A 34 -6.37 2.64 -0.17
N ASN A 35 -6.67 1.43 0.32
CA ASN A 35 -5.68 0.38 0.59
C ASN A 35 -5.34 -0.48 -0.63
N VAL A 36 -5.69 -0.02 -1.84
CA VAL A 36 -5.38 -0.65 -3.12
C VAL A 36 -4.90 0.41 -4.10
N ALA A 37 -3.71 0.19 -4.66
CA ALA A 37 -3.17 0.97 -5.76
C ALA A 37 -3.28 0.20 -7.08
N PHE A 38 -3.55 0.91 -8.18
CA PHE A 38 -3.54 0.41 -9.54
C PHE A 38 -2.38 1.02 -10.29
N GLY A 39 -1.63 0.26 -11.09
CA GLY A 39 -0.49 0.82 -11.79
C GLY A 39 0.22 -0.12 -12.74
N SER A 40 1.21 0.44 -13.43
CA SER A 40 2.19 -0.27 -14.24
C SER A 40 3.58 0.08 -13.73
N ALA A 41 4.25 -0.87 -13.07
CA ALA A 41 5.65 -0.70 -12.68
C ALA A 41 6.56 -0.55 -13.90
N HIS A 42 6.22 -1.21 -15.02
CA HIS A 42 6.97 -1.15 -16.26
C HIS A 42 6.95 0.25 -16.89
N ASP A 43 5.79 0.92 -16.86
CA ASP A 43 5.66 2.28 -17.41
C ASP A 43 5.88 3.38 -16.36
N GLY A 44 5.93 3.01 -15.08
CA GLY A 44 6.32 3.89 -13.98
C GLY A 44 5.19 4.76 -13.44
N TRP A 45 3.95 4.31 -13.53
CA TRP A 45 2.79 5.03 -13.00
C TRP A 45 1.94 4.16 -12.08
N ALA A 46 1.33 4.77 -11.08
CA ALA A 46 0.30 4.16 -10.27
C ALA A 46 -0.60 5.22 -9.64
N PHE A 47 -1.77 4.80 -9.19
CA PHE A 47 -2.69 5.65 -8.45
C PHE A 47 -3.55 4.87 -7.46
N THR A 48 -4.06 5.57 -6.46
CA THR A 48 -5.18 5.16 -5.61
C THR A 48 -6.46 5.92 -5.99
N VAL A 49 -7.61 5.47 -5.49
CA VAL A 49 -8.92 6.04 -5.87
C VAL A 49 -9.04 7.52 -5.46
N ASP A 50 -8.52 7.88 -4.29
CA ASP A 50 -8.54 9.25 -3.76
C ASP A 50 -7.74 10.24 -4.61
N GLN A 51 -6.62 9.82 -5.22
CA GLN A 51 -5.84 10.70 -6.10
C GLN A 51 -6.68 11.13 -7.32
N PHE A 52 -7.38 10.20 -7.95
CA PHE A 52 -8.31 10.52 -9.04
C PHE A 52 -9.55 11.28 -8.56
N ALA A 53 -10.07 10.94 -7.37
CA ALA A 53 -11.17 11.68 -6.78
C ALA A 53 -10.79 13.15 -6.55
N GLY A 54 -9.60 13.45 -6.02
CA GLY A 54 -9.09 14.82 -5.86
C GLY A 54 -9.05 15.59 -7.18
N MET A 55 -8.52 14.98 -8.24
CA MET A 55 -8.45 15.61 -9.58
C MET A 55 -9.82 15.99 -10.17
N TYR A 56 -10.87 15.23 -9.86
CA TYR A 56 -12.22 15.47 -10.37
C TYR A 56 -13.10 16.26 -9.41
N ALA A 57 -12.86 16.19 -8.11
CA ALA A 57 -13.59 16.91 -7.08
C ALA A 57 -13.55 18.43 -7.31
N GLU A 58 -12.37 18.95 -7.66
CA GLU A 58 -12.19 20.36 -8.02
C GLU A 58 -13.04 20.75 -9.24
N LYS A 59 -13.03 19.91 -10.29
CA LYS A 59 -13.78 20.15 -11.53
C LYS A 59 -15.30 20.03 -11.36
N LEU A 60 -15.74 19.13 -10.48
CA LEU A 60 -17.15 18.85 -10.22
C LEU A 60 -17.72 19.70 -9.08
N GLY A 61 -16.89 20.44 -8.34
CA GLY A 61 -17.29 21.25 -7.20
C GLY A 61 -17.83 20.42 -6.04
N CYS A 62 -17.27 19.23 -5.80
CA CYS A 62 -17.69 18.33 -4.72
C CYS A 62 -16.54 18.01 -3.76
N LYS A 63 -16.86 17.40 -2.61
CA LYS A 63 -15.84 16.99 -1.62
C LYS A 63 -15.07 15.77 -2.14
N PRO A 64 -13.73 15.76 -2.13
CA PRO A 64 -12.92 14.61 -2.56
C PRO A 64 -13.31 13.31 -1.85
N GLU A 65 -13.56 13.35 -0.54
CA GLU A 65 -13.87 12.16 0.26
C GLU A 65 -15.21 11.53 -0.15
N ALA A 66 -16.18 12.37 -0.52
CA ALA A 66 -17.47 11.90 -1.03
C ALA A 66 -17.30 11.23 -2.39
N LEU A 67 -16.44 11.80 -3.25
CA LEU A 67 -16.15 11.23 -4.56
C LEU A 67 -15.35 9.94 -4.46
N THR A 68 -14.36 9.83 -3.57
CA THR A 68 -13.58 8.60 -3.32
C THR A 68 -14.48 7.40 -3.00
N ARG A 69 -15.51 7.60 -2.17
CA ARG A 69 -16.44 6.54 -1.75
C ARG A 69 -17.29 5.98 -2.88
N VAL A 70 -17.55 6.77 -3.91
CA VAL A 70 -18.45 6.40 -5.03
C VAL A 70 -17.72 6.23 -6.35
N LEU A 71 -16.43 6.59 -6.43
CA LEU A 71 -15.62 6.40 -7.63
C LEU A 71 -15.41 4.90 -7.91
N TRP A 72 -15.41 4.05 -6.88
CA TRP A 72 -15.33 2.60 -7.00
C TRP A 72 -16.68 1.91 -6.71
N GLY A 73 -16.96 0.82 -7.43
CA GLY A 73 -18.16 0.00 -7.26
C GLY A 73 -19.29 0.31 -8.25
N ASP A 74 -20.50 -0.12 -7.91
CA ASP A 74 -21.71 0.00 -8.75
C ASP A 74 -22.31 1.41 -8.68
N TYR A 75 -21.53 2.44 -9.02
CA TYR A 75 -21.98 3.83 -9.13
C TYR A 75 -21.74 4.34 -10.54
N THR A 76 -22.64 5.17 -11.06
CA THR A 76 -22.50 5.86 -12.34
C THR A 76 -22.78 7.35 -12.17
N PHE A 77 -22.16 8.18 -12.99
CA PHE A 77 -22.40 9.62 -13.02
C PHE A 77 -23.33 9.95 -14.19
N SER A 78 -24.42 10.67 -13.93
CA SER A 78 -25.28 11.27 -14.95
C SER A 78 -24.78 12.68 -15.24
N PRO A 79 -24.18 12.96 -16.43
CA PRO A 79 -23.75 14.31 -16.77
C PRO A 79 -24.92 15.28 -16.93
N LYS A 80 -26.10 14.78 -17.32
CA LYS A 80 -27.33 15.57 -17.48
C LYS A 80 -27.79 16.12 -16.14
N ASP A 81 -27.83 15.27 -15.12
CA ASP A 81 -28.33 15.63 -13.80
C ASP A 81 -27.22 16.09 -12.85
N LYS A 82 -25.95 15.98 -13.27
CA LYS A 82 -24.73 16.19 -12.47
C LYS A 82 -24.77 15.44 -11.14
N ARG A 83 -25.28 14.21 -11.16
CA ARG A 83 -25.50 13.38 -9.96
C ARG A 83 -24.86 12.02 -10.10
N VAL A 84 -24.41 11.51 -8.97
CA VAL A 84 -23.99 10.12 -8.84
C VAL A 84 -25.21 9.28 -8.46
N VAL A 85 -25.46 8.21 -9.22
CA VAL A 85 -26.55 7.26 -8.97
C VAL A 85 -25.98 5.85 -8.85
N ARG A 86 -26.60 5.03 -8.01
CA ARG A 86 -26.21 3.62 -7.87
C ARG A 86 -26.70 2.84 -9.08
N LEU A 87 -25.81 2.08 -9.71
CA LEU A 87 -26.15 1.23 -10.83
C LEU A 87 -27.06 0.10 -10.32
N ARG A 88 -28.33 0.10 -10.76
CA ARG A 88 -29.27 -0.99 -10.47
C ARG A 88 -29.20 -2.01 -11.61
N ARG A 89 -28.81 -3.24 -11.29
CA ARG A 89 -28.72 -4.34 -12.27
C ARG A 89 -30.08 -4.86 -12.77
N ARG A 90 -31.21 -4.39 -12.22
CA ARG A 90 -32.55 -4.88 -12.56
C ARG A 90 -33.46 -3.73 -13.02
N GLY A 91 -33.88 -3.78 -14.29
CA GLY A 91 -34.96 -2.97 -14.86
C GLY A 91 -34.50 -1.72 -15.62
N GLY A 92 -34.44 -1.82 -16.95
CA GLY A 92 -34.65 -0.71 -17.90
C GLY A 92 -33.58 0.38 -18.04
N ASP A 93 -33.18 1.02 -16.94
CA ASP A 93 -32.49 2.32 -16.95
C ASP A 93 -30.95 2.24 -17.03
N ALA A 94 -30.39 1.03 -16.95
CA ALA A 94 -28.94 0.79 -16.93
C ALA A 94 -28.37 0.30 -18.28
N LYS A 95 -29.14 0.37 -19.37
CA LYS A 95 -28.68 -0.11 -20.69
C LYS A 95 -27.67 0.89 -21.28
N GLY A 96 -26.40 0.77 -20.89
CA GLY A 96 -25.28 1.58 -21.36
C GLY A 96 -24.59 2.44 -20.29
N ALA A 97 -25.06 2.43 -19.04
CA ALA A 97 -24.42 3.17 -17.96
C ALA A 97 -23.13 2.47 -17.49
N LYS A 98 -21.99 3.16 -17.60
CA LYS A 98 -20.68 2.65 -17.18
C LYS A 98 -20.41 2.99 -15.70
N PRO A 99 -19.69 2.16 -14.94
CA PRO A 99 -19.24 2.52 -13.61
C PRO A 99 -18.39 3.80 -13.63
N MET A 100 -18.41 4.59 -12.55
CA MET A 100 -17.62 5.82 -12.44
C MET A 100 -16.13 5.55 -12.60
N PHE A 101 -15.62 4.46 -12.03
CA PHE A 101 -14.23 4.05 -12.20
C PHE A 101 -13.87 3.88 -13.69
N VAL A 102 -14.77 3.30 -14.48
CA VAL A 102 -14.55 3.13 -15.93
C VAL A 102 -14.52 4.49 -16.62
N GLN A 103 -15.55 5.32 -16.40
CA GLN A 103 -15.71 6.62 -17.07
C GLN A 103 -14.58 7.61 -16.74
N PHE A 104 -14.23 7.71 -15.45
CA PHE A 104 -13.34 8.76 -14.96
C PHE A 104 -11.88 8.32 -14.90
N VAL A 105 -11.62 7.03 -14.71
CA VAL A 105 -10.26 6.51 -14.50
C VAL A 105 -9.83 5.69 -15.72
N LEU A 106 -10.43 4.52 -15.95
CA LEU A 106 -9.92 3.60 -16.97
C LEU A 106 -9.96 4.17 -18.38
N GLU A 107 -11.02 4.87 -18.78
CA GLU A 107 -11.09 5.51 -20.10
C GLU A 107 -10.03 6.59 -20.30
N ALA A 108 -9.66 7.30 -19.23
CA ALA A 108 -8.61 8.31 -19.28
C ALA A 108 -7.23 7.67 -19.45
N ILE A 109 -6.97 6.55 -18.76
CA ILE A 109 -5.76 5.74 -18.93
C ILE A 109 -5.74 5.13 -20.35
N TRP A 110 -6.84 4.54 -20.81
CA TRP A 110 -6.94 3.93 -22.14
C TRP A 110 -6.68 4.92 -23.26
N ARG A 111 -7.22 6.14 -23.13
CA ARG A 111 -6.94 7.23 -24.06
C ARG A 111 -5.46 7.62 -24.09
N ALA A 112 -4.74 7.54 -22.97
CA ALA A 112 -3.30 7.75 -23.00
C ALA A 112 -2.61 6.65 -23.83
N TYR A 113 -2.96 5.38 -23.58
CA TYR A 113 -2.38 4.23 -24.27
C TYR A 113 -2.76 4.14 -25.76
N SER A 114 -3.88 4.74 -26.19
CA SER A 114 -4.21 4.79 -27.63
C SER A 114 -3.18 5.58 -28.45
N ALA A 115 -2.36 6.42 -27.81
CA ALA A 115 -1.21 7.05 -28.47
C ALA A 115 -0.14 6.03 -28.93
N CYS A 116 -0.17 4.80 -28.43
CA CYS A 116 0.76 3.74 -28.84
C CYS A 116 0.19 2.86 -29.97
N GLU A 117 -1.02 3.11 -30.45
CA GLU A 117 -1.59 2.37 -31.57
C GLU A 117 -0.92 2.75 -32.91
N PRO A 118 -0.82 1.81 -33.87
CA PRO A 118 -0.25 2.12 -35.18
C PRO A 118 -1.01 3.26 -35.87
N GLY A 119 -0.29 4.30 -36.29
CA GLY A 119 -0.86 5.47 -36.97
C GLY A 119 -1.54 6.50 -36.05
N ALA A 120 -1.42 6.35 -34.73
CA ALA A 120 -1.96 7.32 -33.78
C ALA A 120 -1.23 8.68 -33.83
N ASP A 121 -1.99 9.76 -33.63
CA ASP A 121 -1.44 11.10 -33.38
C ASP A 121 -0.95 11.21 -31.93
N VAL A 122 0.28 10.75 -31.70
CA VAL A 122 0.92 10.71 -30.37
C VAL A 122 0.89 12.09 -29.70
N ALA A 123 1.33 13.13 -30.41
CA ALA A 123 1.47 14.48 -29.87
C ALA A 123 0.11 15.11 -29.59
N GLY A 124 -0.90 14.91 -30.45
CA GLY A 124 -2.25 15.39 -30.22
C GLY A 124 -2.93 14.71 -29.03
N VAL A 125 -2.88 13.37 -28.96
CA VAL A 125 -3.51 12.59 -27.90
C VAL A 125 -2.88 12.91 -26.54
N LEU A 126 -1.55 12.80 -26.44
CA LEU A 126 -0.84 13.03 -25.18
C LEU A 126 -0.78 14.51 -24.82
N GLY A 127 -0.65 15.41 -25.80
CA GLY A 127 -0.69 16.86 -25.58
C GLY A 127 -2.02 17.34 -24.99
N GLN A 128 -3.15 16.75 -25.42
CA GLN A 128 -4.45 17.03 -24.79
C GLN A 128 -4.48 16.61 -23.32
N ILE A 129 -3.88 15.46 -22.98
CA ILE A 129 -3.79 14.99 -21.60
C ILE A 129 -2.94 15.97 -20.78
N VAL A 130 -1.74 16.31 -21.25
CA VAL A 130 -0.84 17.29 -20.62
C VAL A 130 -1.56 18.60 -20.32
N LYS A 131 -2.30 19.13 -21.29
CA LYS A 131 -3.09 20.37 -21.11
C LYS A 131 -4.23 20.18 -20.10
N SER A 132 -5.04 19.13 -20.25
CA SER A 132 -6.23 18.91 -19.42
C SER A 132 -5.93 18.60 -17.94
N ARG A 133 -4.70 18.17 -17.66
CA ARG A 133 -4.18 17.82 -16.34
C ARG A 133 -3.18 18.83 -15.78
N GLY A 134 -2.87 19.90 -16.52
CA GLY A 134 -1.97 20.95 -16.05
C GLY A 134 -0.50 20.55 -15.96
N LEU A 135 -0.06 19.56 -16.74
CA LEU A 135 1.29 18.97 -16.64
C LEU A 135 2.35 19.71 -17.46
N GLY A 136 2.04 20.88 -18.00
CA GLY A 136 2.91 21.61 -18.94
C GLY A 136 4.27 22.01 -18.36
N GLY A 137 4.38 22.17 -17.04
CA GLY A 137 5.65 22.44 -16.36
C GLY A 137 6.53 21.19 -16.17
N GLN A 138 5.94 20.00 -16.24
CA GLN A 138 6.62 18.72 -15.98
C GLN A 138 6.93 17.95 -17.27
N VAL A 139 6.08 18.08 -18.29
CA VAL A 139 6.24 17.40 -19.58
C VAL A 139 6.65 18.42 -20.65
N PRO A 140 7.91 18.42 -21.10
CA PRO A 140 8.35 19.32 -22.16
C PRO A 140 7.81 18.85 -23.53
N ALA A 141 7.56 19.79 -24.45
CA ALA A 141 7.04 19.50 -25.79
C ALA A 141 7.87 18.43 -26.55
N ARG A 142 9.21 18.51 -26.46
CA ARG A 142 10.12 17.51 -27.05
C ARG A 142 9.88 16.08 -26.60
N ALA A 143 9.31 15.86 -25.42
CA ALA A 143 9.00 14.51 -24.93
C ALA A 143 7.81 13.90 -25.68
N LEU A 144 6.89 14.74 -26.19
CA LEU A 144 5.73 14.30 -26.97
C LEU A 144 6.10 13.94 -28.42
N GLU A 145 7.19 14.51 -28.92
CA GLU A 145 7.73 14.29 -30.27
C GLU A 145 8.70 13.11 -30.34
N HIS A 146 8.78 12.29 -29.27
CA HIS A 146 9.72 11.18 -29.21
C HIS A 146 9.44 10.16 -30.33
N PRO A 147 10.48 9.65 -31.06
CA PRO A 147 10.29 8.71 -32.17
C PRO A 147 9.57 7.42 -31.77
N GLU A 148 9.80 6.96 -30.54
CA GLU A 148 9.08 5.82 -29.95
C GLU A 148 7.89 6.31 -29.10
N PRO A 149 6.63 6.01 -29.50
CA PRO A 149 5.42 6.50 -28.81
C PRO A 149 5.33 6.09 -27.34
N LYS A 150 5.85 4.90 -27.00
CA LYS A 150 5.87 4.41 -25.62
C LYS A 150 6.70 5.28 -24.68
N GLN A 151 7.75 5.93 -25.17
CA GLN A 151 8.55 6.83 -24.33
C GLN A 151 7.82 8.14 -24.06
N ALA A 152 7.13 8.69 -25.07
CA ALA A 152 6.26 9.84 -24.91
C ALA A 152 5.14 9.54 -23.89
N LEU A 153 4.49 8.37 -24.02
CA LEU A 153 3.48 7.91 -23.06
C LEU A 153 4.04 7.85 -21.64
N ARG A 154 5.21 7.22 -21.44
CA ARG A 154 5.85 7.11 -20.12
C ARG A 154 6.16 8.47 -19.52
N ALA A 155 6.67 9.42 -20.31
CA ALA A 155 6.94 10.76 -19.84
C ALA A 155 5.67 11.44 -19.30
N VAL A 156 4.54 11.31 -20.01
CA VAL A 156 3.26 11.86 -19.56
C VAL A 156 2.72 11.12 -18.34
N MET A 157 2.70 9.78 -18.36
CA MET A 157 2.12 8.99 -17.27
C MET A 157 2.89 9.15 -15.96
N ARG A 158 4.23 9.23 -16.02
CA ARG A 158 5.09 9.46 -14.84
C ARG A 158 4.92 10.86 -14.26
N ALA A 159 4.53 11.85 -15.06
CA ALA A 159 4.20 13.18 -14.57
C ALA A 159 2.75 13.25 -14.04
N TRP A 160 1.83 12.52 -14.67
CA TRP A 160 0.41 12.58 -14.33
C TRP A 160 0.07 11.81 -13.04
N VAL A 161 0.56 10.58 -12.91
CA VAL A 161 0.26 9.66 -11.79
C VAL A 161 1.52 8.88 -11.41
N PRO A 162 2.50 9.53 -10.73
CA PRO A 162 3.79 8.93 -10.44
C PRO A 162 3.68 7.70 -9.53
N LEU A 163 4.32 6.59 -9.91
CA LEU A 163 4.30 5.34 -9.14
C LEU A 163 4.76 5.52 -7.69
N SER A 164 5.86 6.24 -7.48
CA SER A 164 6.47 6.45 -6.16
C SER A 164 5.52 7.18 -5.23
N GLU A 165 4.82 8.20 -5.71
CA GLU A 165 3.90 8.98 -4.89
C GLU A 165 2.71 8.14 -4.43
N ALA A 166 2.10 7.36 -5.33
CA ALA A 166 0.99 6.49 -4.96
C ALA A 166 1.40 5.42 -3.94
N VAL A 167 2.53 4.75 -4.15
CA VAL A 167 2.99 3.66 -3.25
C VAL A 167 3.44 4.21 -1.89
N LEU A 168 4.23 5.30 -1.87
CA LEU A 168 4.72 5.88 -0.62
C LEU A 168 3.59 6.54 0.18
N ALA A 169 2.65 7.21 -0.47
CA ALA A 169 1.47 7.76 0.22
C ALA A 169 0.63 6.62 0.84
N MET A 170 0.37 5.54 0.09
CA MET A 170 -0.36 4.38 0.61
C MET A 170 0.38 3.74 1.81
N ALA A 171 1.71 3.64 1.75
CA ALA A 171 2.53 3.16 2.86
C ALA A 171 2.38 4.04 4.11
N VAL A 172 2.45 5.37 3.97
CA VAL A 172 2.31 6.31 5.08
C VAL A 172 0.91 6.23 5.71
N VAL A 173 -0.13 6.09 4.90
CA VAL A 173 -1.52 6.08 5.38
C VAL A 173 -1.90 4.76 6.03
N HIS A 174 -1.46 3.63 5.47
CA HIS A 174 -1.95 2.31 5.85
C HIS A 174 -0.96 1.47 6.66
N MET A 175 0.33 1.80 6.67
CA MET A 175 1.29 1.08 7.52
C MET A 175 1.45 1.78 8.87
N PRO A 176 1.34 1.04 9.99
CA PRO A 176 1.60 1.61 11.30
C PRO A 176 3.08 1.98 11.45
N SER A 177 3.34 3.06 12.18
CA SER A 177 4.70 3.41 12.61
C SER A 177 5.29 2.33 13.53
N PRO A 178 6.63 2.25 13.68
CA PRO A 178 7.25 1.26 14.56
C PRO A 178 6.68 1.24 15.99
N PRO A 179 6.47 2.38 16.69
CA PRO A 179 5.85 2.39 18.02
C PRO A 179 4.39 1.93 18.00
N ALA A 180 3.60 2.32 17.00
CA ALA A 180 2.21 1.90 16.88
C ALA A 180 2.08 0.39 16.58
N ALA A 181 3.05 -0.17 15.85
CA ALA A 181 3.07 -1.58 15.47
C ALA A 181 3.69 -2.48 16.55
N ALA A 182 4.49 -1.94 17.46
CA ALA A 182 5.25 -2.72 18.43
C ALA A 182 4.35 -3.56 19.34
N PRO A 183 3.29 -3.03 19.99
CA PRO A 183 2.46 -3.81 20.90
C PRO A 183 1.84 -5.07 20.27
N THR A 184 1.46 -5.00 18.99
CA THR A 184 0.88 -6.14 18.27
C THR A 184 1.93 -7.13 17.78
N ARG A 185 3.20 -6.71 17.65
CA ARG A 185 4.32 -7.53 17.17
C ARG A 185 5.10 -8.20 18.29
N VAL A 186 5.23 -7.56 19.46
CA VAL A 186 6.03 -8.08 20.60
C VAL A 186 5.69 -9.53 20.98
N PRO A 187 4.41 -9.94 21.12
CA PRO A 187 4.09 -11.32 21.48
C PRO A 187 4.64 -12.34 20.47
N ARG A 188 4.67 -11.97 19.18
CA ARG A 188 5.20 -12.82 18.10
C ARG A 188 6.73 -12.74 18.02
N LEU A 189 7.33 -11.61 18.38
CA LEU A 189 8.77 -11.36 18.29
C LEU A 189 9.54 -12.03 19.44
N LEU A 190 9.06 -11.86 20.67
CA LEU A 190 9.75 -12.34 21.88
C LEU A 190 9.22 -13.70 22.36
N GLY A 191 8.04 -14.12 21.86
CA GLY A 191 7.38 -15.34 22.28
C GLY A 191 6.71 -15.20 23.64
N GLY A 192 5.52 -15.76 23.79
CA GLY A 192 4.75 -15.67 25.03
C GLY A 192 3.91 -14.39 25.13
N LYS A 193 3.28 -14.20 26.29
CA LYS A 193 2.45 -13.02 26.57
C LYS A 193 3.34 -11.89 27.07
N PRO A 194 3.12 -10.63 26.65
CA PRO A 194 3.89 -9.49 27.15
C PRO A 194 3.90 -9.43 28.68
N GLY A 195 5.10 -9.30 29.27
CA GLY A 195 5.29 -9.22 30.72
C GLY A 195 5.23 -10.55 31.47
N GLU A 196 4.98 -11.67 30.79
CA GLU A 196 5.09 -13.01 31.38
C GLU A 196 6.43 -13.65 31.00
N VAL A 197 7.32 -13.78 31.98
CA VAL A 197 8.54 -14.60 31.83
C VAL A 197 8.16 -16.07 32.05
N PRO A 198 8.47 -17.00 31.11
CA PRO A 198 8.22 -18.42 31.30
C PRO A 198 8.79 -18.92 32.63
N ARG A 199 8.00 -19.71 33.38
CA ARG A 199 8.35 -20.14 34.75
C ARG A 199 9.71 -20.84 34.84
N GLU A 200 10.07 -21.61 33.83
CA GLU A 200 11.36 -22.31 33.74
C GLU A 200 12.53 -21.32 33.63
N LEU A 201 12.37 -20.29 32.81
CA LEU A 201 13.36 -19.22 32.65
C LEU A 201 13.45 -18.36 33.92
N ALA A 202 12.31 -18.06 34.55
CA ALA A 202 12.24 -17.32 35.81
C ALA A 202 12.93 -18.04 36.98
N ALA A 203 12.90 -19.38 37.00
CA ALA A 203 13.59 -20.17 38.02
C ALA A 203 15.10 -20.32 37.76
N ALA A 204 15.53 -20.16 36.51
CA ALA A 204 16.92 -20.39 36.10
C ALA A 204 17.78 -19.10 36.11
N LEU A 205 17.16 -17.92 35.98
CA LEU A 205 17.88 -16.65 35.89
C LEU A 205 18.00 -15.95 37.25
N PRO A 206 19.14 -15.27 37.51
CA PRO A 206 19.28 -14.31 38.60
C PRO A 206 18.25 -13.16 38.53
N GLU A 207 17.90 -12.56 39.67
CA GLU A 207 16.87 -11.52 39.73
C GLU A 207 17.23 -10.26 38.91
N ASP A 208 18.50 -9.86 38.88
CA ASP A 208 19.00 -8.75 38.06
C ASP A 208 18.82 -9.02 36.57
N ALA A 209 19.06 -10.25 36.11
CA ALA A 209 18.80 -10.66 34.73
C ALA A 209 17.30 -10.62 34.39
N LEU A 210 16.42 -10.98 35.33
CA LEU A 210 14.97 -10.88 35.15
C LEU A 210 14.49 -9.44 35.07
N VAL A 211 15.06 -8.54 35.88
CA VAL A 211 14.80 -7.10 35.79
C VAL A 211 15.24 -6.54 34.44
N ALA A 212 16.44 -6.90 33.97
CA ALA A 212 16.95 -6.46 32.67
C ALA A 212 16.09 -6.98 31.50
N LEU A 213 15.64 -8.24 31.55
CA LEU A 213 14.76 -8.82 30.54
C LEU A 213 13.42 -8.08 30.46
N ARG A 214 12.77 -7.83 31.62
CA ARG A 214 11.51 -7.06 31.68
C ARG A 214 11.68 -5.63 31.14
N ALA A 215 12.81 -4.99 31.44
CA ALA A 215 13.12 -3.66 30.91
C ALA A 215 13.30 -3.68 29.38
N ALA A 216 13.99 -4.68 28.84
CA ALA A 216 14.15 -4.86 27.40
C ALA A 216 12.81 -5.13 26.70
N GLU A 217 11.97 -6.01 27.25
CA GLU A 217 10.62 -6.27 26.73
C GLU A 217 9.77 -4.99 26.68
N ALA A 218 9.79 -4.20 27.77
CA ALA A 218 9.06 -2.94 27.85
C ALA A 218 9.56 -1.93 26.80
N ALA A 219 10.88 -1.79 26.65
CA ALA A 219 11.49 -0.91 25.66
C ALA A 219 11.14 -1.32 24.23
N VAL A 220 11.18 -2.61 23.93
CA VAL A 220 10.78 -3.16 22.62
C VAL A 220 9.28 -2.91 22.36
N ALA A 221 8.43 -3.02 23.39
CA ALA A 221 6.98 -2.84 23.27
C ALA A 221 6.54 -1.43 22.88
N CYS A 222 7.35 -0.41 23.15
CA CYS A 222 7.11 0.95 22.71
C CYS A 222 8.05 1.43 21.59
N SER A 223 8.94 0.56 21.08
CA SER A 223 10.05 0.96 20.19
C SER A 223 10.84 2.14 20.76
N ASP A 224 11.26 2.01 22.02
CA ASP A 224 11.97 3.07 22.74
C ASP A 224 13.26 3.46 22.01
N SER A 225 13.44 4.75 21.77
CA SER A 225 14.58 5.32 21.05
C SER A 225 15.49 6.15 21.95
N ASP A 226 15.25 6.14 23.26
CA ASP A 226 16.14 6.78 24.23
C ASP A 226 17.53 6.10 24.21
N PRO A 227 18.64 6.86 24.15
CA PRO A 227 19.99 6.29 24.23
C PRO A 227 20.28 5.47 25.50
N GLY A 228 19.55 5.72 26.59
CA GLY A 228 19.63 4.96 27.83
C GLY A 228 18.71 3.74 27.89
N ALA A 229 17.83 3.55 26.89
CA ALA A 229 16.98 2.36 26.82
C ALA A 229 17.81 1.11 26.50
N PRO A 230 17.40 -0.09 26.98
CA PRO A 230 18.06 -1.33 26.61
C PRO A 230 18.14 -1.50 25.09
N LEU A 231 19.36 -1.71 24.58
CA LEU A 231 19.59 -1.94 23.17
C LEU A 231 19.15 -3.36 22.79
N VAL A 232 18.16 -3.47 21.91
CA VAL A 232 17.71 -4.77 21.35
C VAL A 232 17.78 -4.71 19.84
N VAL A 233 18.62 -5.55 19.25
CA VAL A 233 18.81 -5.66 17.80
C VAL A 233 18.49 -7.08 17.34
N TYR A 234 17.72 -7.18 16.27
CA TYR A 234 17.49 -8.45 15.58
C TYR A 234 18.21 -8.44 14.23
N VAL A 235 19.26 -9.25 14.10
CA VAL A 235 19.96 -9.46 12.83
C VAL A 235 19.18 -10.48 12.02
N SER A 236 18.66 -10.05 10.87
CA SER A 236 17.82 -10.88 9.99
C SER A 236 18.59 -11.54 8.86
N LYS A 237 19.69 -10.93 8.43
CA LYS A 237 20.48 -11.40 7.29
C LYS A 237 21.94 -10.96 7.42
N MET A 238 22.85 -11.83 6.98
CA MET A 238 24.25 -11.47 6.72
C MET A 238 24.43 -11.28 5.22
N VAL A 239 25.07 -10.19 4.81
CA VAL A 239 25.31 -9.86 3.39
C VAL A 239 26.81 -9.81 3.15
N ALA A 240 27.29 -10.65 2.23
CA ALA A 240 28.67 -10.58 1.76
C ALA A 240 28.84 -9.32 0.90
N VAL A 241 29.85 -8.52 1.23
CA VAL A 241 30.15 -7.25 0.59
C VAL A 241 31.65 -7.20 0.30
N PRO A 242 32.07 -6.87 -0.93
CA PRO A 242 33.48 -6.67 -1.22
C PRO A 242 34.05 -5.56 -0.34
N PHE A 243 35.20 -5.81 0.30
CA PHE A 243 35.84 -4.85 1.20
C PHE A 243 36.08 -3.49 0.52
N SER A 244 36.38 -3.51 -0.78
CA SER A 244 36.57 -2.32 -1.61
C SER A 244 35.34 -1.41 -1.73
N SER A 245 34.14 -1.89 -1.40
CA SER A 245 32.89 -1.11 -1.44
C SER A 245 32.51 -0.49 -0.10
N LEU A 246 33.25 -0.79 0.98
CA LEU A 246 33.02 -0.17 2.29
C LEU A 246 33.55 1.28 2.31
N PRO A 247 32.86 2.19 3.03
CA PRO A 247 33.41 3.50 3.33
C PRO A 247 34.73 3.35 4.09
N ARG A 248 35.81 3.98 3.61
CA ARG A 248 37.13 3.94 4.25
C ARG A 248 37.29 5.11 5.19
N GLN A 249 37.82 4.88 6.38
CA GLN A 249 38.21 5.98 7.25
C GLN A 249 39.47 6.69 6.70
N PRO A 250 39.63 8.01 6.92
CA PRO A 250 40.84 8.71 6.52
C PRO A 250 42.09 8.07 7.16
N GLY A 251 43.04 7.62 6.33
CA GLY A 251 44.30 7.01 6.77
C GLY A 251 44.29 5.48 6.90
N GLU A 252 43.15 4.83 6.69
CA GLU A 252 43.07 3.37 6.67
C GLU A 252 43.79 2.81 5.42
N PRO A 253 44.70 1.82 5.53
CA PRO A 253 45.38 1.25 4.38
C PRO A 253 44.38 0.61 3.41
N ALA A 254 44.73 0.57 2.12
CA ALA A 254 43.90 -0.14 1.16
C ALA A 254 43.90 -1.64 1.49
N PRO A 255 42.78 -2.35 1.29
CA PRO A 255 42.76 -3.81 1.48
C PRO A 255 43.88 -4.45 0.66
N ALA A 256 44.60 -5.39 1.27
CA ALA A 256 45.69 -6.10 0.61
C ALA A 256 45.21 -6.90 -0.61
N ASN A 257 43.95 -7.33 -0.59
CA ASN A 257 43.32 -8.07 -1.68
C ASN A 257 41.92 -7.51 -1.98
N ALA A 258 41.71 -7.07 -3.22
CA ALA A 258 40.49 -6.35 -3.62
C ALA A 258 39.24 -7.24 -3.69
N THR A 259 39.41 -8.57 -3.63
CA THR A 259 38.34 -9.58 -3.65
C THR A 259 37.93 -10.05 -2.26
N ASP A 260 38.58 -9.56 -1.20
CA ASP A 260 38.22 -9.97 0.15
C ASP A 260 36.81 -9.48 0.45
N GLU A 261 35.98 -10.38 0.98
CA GLU A 261 34.60 -10.09 1.36
C GLU A 261 34.49 -9.96 2.88
N VAL A 262 33.65 -9.03 3.32
CA VAL A 262 33.19 -8.96 4.70
C VAL A 262 31.71 -9.24 4.75
N PHE A 263 31.24 -9.78 5.87
CA PHE A 263 29.81 -9.98 6.09
C PHE A 263 29.24 -8.84 6.92
N LEU A 264 28.32 -8.08 6.34
CA LEU A 264 27.56 -7.04 7.04
C LEU A 264 26.26 -7.63 7.58
N ALA A 265 25.99 -7.38 8.85
CA ALA A 265 24.71 -7.71 9.49
C ALA A 265 23.63 -6.69 9.08
N PHE A 266 22.56 -7.18 8.47
CA PHE A 266 21.34 -6.42 8.20
C PHE A 266 20.28 -6.79 9.24
N GLY A 267 19.88 -5.80 10.05
CA GLY A 267 18.99 -6.02 11.16
C GLY A 267 18.12 -4.81 11.47
N ARG A 268 17.19 -5.02 12.39
CA ARG A 268 16.34 -3.97 12.95
C ARG A 268 16.73 -3.71 14.40
N VAL A 269 16.91 -2.44 14.74
CA VAL A 269 16.92 -1.97 16.12
C VAL A 269 15.45 -1.89 16.59
N TYR A 270 15.11 -2.65 17.62
CA TYR A 270 13.78 -2.67 18.23
C TYR A 270 13.68 -1.72 19.43
N SER A 271 14.77 -1.46 20.12
CA SER A 271 14.88 -0.44 21.16
C SER A 271 16.33 0.01 21.35
N GLY A 272 16.52 1.20 21.91
CA GLY A 272 17.82 1.80 22.17
C GLY A 272 18.50 2.35 20.91
N VAL A 273 19.78 2.72 21.04
CA VAL A 273 20.60 3.29 19.97
C VAL A 273 21.91 2.51 19.86
N VAL A 274 22.26 2.10 18.64
CA VAL A 274 23.53 1.42 18.35
C VAL A 274 24.62 2.49 18.18
N HIS A 275 25.76 2.27 18.83
CA HIS A 275 26.93 3.12 18.69
C HIS A 275 28.15 2.34 18.16
N ASP A 276 29.01 3.05 17.43
CA ASP A 276 30.29 2.48 17.00
C ASP A 276 31.20 2.20 18.21
N GLY A 277 31.89 1.07 18.19
CA GLY A 277 32.75 0.62 19.30
C GLY A 277 32.02 0.21 20.58
N GLN A 278 30.69 0.08 20.56
CA GLN A 278 29.91 -0.40 21.71
C GLN A 278 30.24 -1.88 22.00
N LEU A 279 30.53 -2.19 23.27
CA LEU A 279 30.78 -3.53 23.78
C LEU A 279 29.50 -4.25 24.20
#